data_AF-A0A2S5QVU0-F1
#
_entry.id   AF-A0A2S5QVU0-F1
#
_cell.length_a   1.000
_cell.length_b   1.000
_cell.length_c   1.000
_cell.angle_alpha   90.00
_cell.angle_beta   90.00
_cell.angle_gamma   90.00
#
_symmetry.space_group_name_H-M   'P 1'
#
loop_
_entity.id
_entity.type
_entity.pdbx_description
1 polymer ?
#
loop_
_entity_poly.entity_id
_entity_poly.type
_entity_poly.pdbx_seq_one_letter_code
_entity_poly.pdbx_strand_id
1 'polypeptide(L)' 'MLKKLKHLWHIVRRLTGDDAYEVYLKHHAAFHQSALDAPPPLSRKEFFKIWQDSQWKDIKRCC' A
#
# COMPACT_ATOMS: atom_id res chain seq x y z
N MET A 1 22.64 -1.58 20.28
CA MET A 1 21.98 -2.74 19.64
C MET A 1 20.54 -2.47 19.20
N LEU A 2 19.67 -1.85 20.02
CA LEU A 2 18.27 -1.57 19.66
C LEU A 2 18.05 -0.82 18.34
N LYS A 3 18.95 0.10 17.96
CA LYS A 3 18.84 0.84 16.68
C LYS A 3 18.94 -0.07 15.46
N LYS A 4 19.78 -1.12 15.51
CA LYS A 4 19.93 -2.09 14.41
C LYS A 4 18.70 -2.99 14.28
N LEU A 5 18.13 -3.41 15.42
CA LEU A 5 16.88 -4.17 15.48
C LEU A 5 15.71 -3.36 14.90
N LYS A 6 15.58 -2.07 15.25
CA LYS A 6 14.57 -1.18 14.66
C LYS A 6 14.74 -1.04 13.15
N HIS A 7 15.97 -0.85 12.68
CA HIS A 7 16.24 -0.73 11.25
C HIS A 7 15.87 -2.01 10.48
N LEU A 8 16.27 -3.17 11.00
CA LEU A 8 15.89 -4.46 10.43
C LEU A 8 14.37 -4.65 10.41
N TRP A 9 13.68 -4.26 11.48
CA TRP A 9 12.22 -4.32 11.55
C TRP A 9 11.54 -3.45 10.48
N HIS A 10 12.02 -2.23 10.24
CA HIS A 10 11.52 -1.38 9.16
C HIS A 10 11.74 -2.00 7.77
N ILE A 11 12.89 -2.65 7.55
CA ILE A 11 13.17 -3.37 6.29
C ILE A 11 12.18 -4.52 6.11
N VAL A 12 11.98 -5.35 7.14
CA VAL A 12 11.04 -6.47 7.10
C VAL A 12 9.64 -5.96 6.78
N ARG A 13 9.14 -4.93 7.47
CA ARG A 13 7.82 -4.33 7.21
C ARG A 13 7.65 -3.90 5.75
N ARG A 14 8.70 -3.33 5.16
CA ARG A 14 8.67 -2.86 3.78
C ARG A 14 8.71 -4.01 2.77
N LEU A 15 9.45 -5.07 3.06
CA LEU A 15 9.51 -6.27 2.21
C LEU A 15 8.22 -7.10 2.29
N THR A 16 7.58 -7.17 3.46
CA THR A 16 6.31 -7.89 3.63
C THR A 16 5.10 -7.07 3.19
N GLY A 17 5.27 -5.79 2.88
CA GLY A 17 4.18 -4.88 2.52
C GLY A 17 3.28 -4.52 3.72
N ASP A 18 3.77 -4.66 4.95
CA ASP A 18 3.02 -4.26 6.16
C ASP A 18 2.86 -2.73 6.25
N ASP A 19 3.75 -1.98 5.59
CA ASP A 19 3.66 -0.52 5.42
C ASP A 19 3.00 -0.10 4.09
N ALA A 20 2.43 -1.03 3.30
CA ALA A 20 1.91 -0.73 1.97
C ALA A 20 0.84 0.37 1.96
N TYR A 21 -0.04 0.40 2.98
CA TYR A 21 -1.04 1.46 3.11
C TYR A 21 -0.41 2.83 3.45
N GLU A 22 0.64 2.86 4.27
CA GLU A 22 1.37 4.10 4.58
C GLU A 22 2.10 4.64 3.35
N VAL A 23 2.70 3.74 2.55
CA VAL A 23 3.31 4.08 1.25
C VAL A 23 2.25 4.60 0.29
N TYR A 24 1.06 3.98 0.22
CA TYR A 24 -0.07 4.46 -0.56
C TYR A 24 -0.47 5.88 -0.17
N LEU A 25 -0.61 6.19 1.12
CA LEU A 25 -0.98 7.53 1.58
C LEU A 25 0.06 8.58 1.19
N LYS A 26 1.37 8.26 1.30
CA LYS A 26 2.45 9.16 0.87
C LYS A 26 2.40 9.41 -0.64
N HIS A 27 2.18 8.37 -1.42
CA HIS A 27 2.04 8.48 -2.87
C HIS A 27 0.80 9.30 -3.25
N HIS A 28 -0.33 9.03 -2.60
CA HIS A 28 -1.58 9.76 -2.81
C HIS A 28 -1.40 11.25 -2.50
N ALA A 29 -0.80 11.57 -1.35
CA ALA A 29 -0.50 12.96 -1.01
C ALA A 29 0.42 13.61 -2.06
N ALA A 30 1.55 12.98 -2.41
CA ALA A 30 2.49 13.54 -3.37
C ALA A 30 1.88 13.76 -4.77
N PHE A 31 1.06 12.83 -5.24
CA PHE A 31 0.49 12.87 -6.59
C PHE A 31 -0.74 13.79 -6.67
N HIS A 32 -1.61 13.74 -5.66
CA HIS A 32 -2.88 14.46 -5.68
C HIS A 32 -2.84 15.84 -5.00
N GLN A 33 -1.76 16.23 -4.32
CA GLN A 33 -1.64 17.54 -3.68
C GLN A 33 -1.74 18.73 -4.66
N SER A 34 -1.47 18.51 -5.95
CA SER A 34 -1.55 19.56 -6.99
C SER A 34 -2.81 19.49 -7.86
N ALA A 35 -3.69 18.51 -7.64
CA ALA A 35 -4.90 18.34 -8.44
C ALA A 35 -6.06 19.15 -7.83
N LEU A 36 -6.72 19.97 -8.66
CA LEU A 36 -7.89 20.77 -8.26
C LEU A 36 -9.07 19.91 -7.78
N ASP A 37 -9.22 18.72 -8.37
CA ASP A 37 -10.29 17.76 -8.06
C ASP A 37 -9.71 16.40 -7.61
N ALA A 38 -8.73 16.45 -6.70
CA ALA A 38 -8.17 15.24 -6.11
C ALA A 38 -9.24 14.39 -5.43
N PRO A 39 -9.42 13.11 -5.80
CA PRO A 39 -10.27 12.21 -5.03
C PRO A 39 -9.68 12.04 -3.61
N PRO A 40 -10.52 11.78 -2.60
CA PRO A 40 -10.03 11.47 -1.26
C PRO A 40 -9.25 10.14 -1.27
N PRO A 41 -8.25 9.97 -0.38
CA PRO A 41 -7.56 8.70 -0.25
C PRO A 41 -8.54 7.61 0.17
N LEU A 42 -8.36 6.41 -0.39
CA LEU A 42 -9.12 5.22 -0.01
C LEU A 42 -8.93 4.93 1.47
N SER A 43 -9.98 4.41 2.11
CA SER A 43 -9.81 3.83 3.45
C SER A 43 -8.89 2.61 3.38
N ARG A 44 -8.26 2.27 4.51
CA ARG A 44 -7.40 1.08 4.61
C ARG A 44 -8.09 -0.19 4.12
N LYS A 45 -9.37 -0.36 4.46
CA LYS A 45 -10.16 -1.54 4.06
C LYS A 45 -10.35 -1.60 2.55
N GLU A 46 -10.70 -0.47 1.92
CA GLU A 46 -10.92 -0.39 0.48
C GLU A 46 -9.62 -0.61 -0.31
N PHE A 47 -8.52 -0.01 0.15
CA PHE A 47 -7.19 -0.23 -0.42
C PHE A 47 -6.83 -1.72 -0.45
N PHE A 48 -6.92 -2.41 0.69
CA PHE A 48 -6.58 -3.83 0.75
C PHE A 48 -7.56 -4.70 -0.03
N LYS A 49 -8.84 -4.33 -0.10
CA LYS A 49 -9.81 -5.02 -0.94
C LYS A 49 -9.43 -4.95 -2.41
N ILE A 50 -9.17 -3.75 -2.93
CA ILE A 50 -8.78 -3.57 -4.34
C ILE A 50 -7.44 -4.25 -4.62
N TRP A 51 -6.48 -4.14 -3.70
CA TRP A 51 -5.19 -4.80 -3.84
C TRP A 51 -5.33 -6.32 -3.94
N GLN A 52 -6.11 -6.94 -3.04
CA GLN A 52 -6.39 -8.38 -3.11
C GLN A 52 -7.12 -8.73 -4.41
N ASP A 53 -8.23 -8.04 -4.72
CA ASP A 53 -9.01 -8.28 -5.95
C ASP A 53 -8.11 -8.20 -7.20
N SER A 54 -7.13 -7.28 -7.23
CA SER A 54 -6.17 -7.14 -8.35
C SER A 54 -5.23 -8.35 -8.50
N GLN A 55 -4.83 -9.00 -7.40
CA GLN A 55 -4.01 -10.21 -7.46
C GLN A 55 -4.76 -11.40 -8.06
N TRP A 56 -6.10 -11.41 -7.95
CA TRP A 56 -6.95 -12.50 -8.42
C TRP A 56 -7.65 -12.20 -9.76
N LYS A 57 -7.57 -10.98 -10.26
CA LYS A 57 -8.33 -10.50 -11.43
C LYS A 57 -8.01 -11.25 -12.73
N ASP A 58 -6.75 -11.63 -12.94
CA ASP A 58 -6.30 -12.29 -14.18
C ASP A 58 -6.04 -13.79 -14.03
N ILE A 59 -6.42 -14.39 -12.91
CA ILE A 59 -6.31 -15.84 -12.72
C ILE A 59 -7.46 -16.49 -13.50
N LYS A 60 -7.19 -16.83 -14.76
CA LYS A 60 -8.07 -17.67 -15.58
C LYS A 60 -8.05 -19.09 -15.02
N ARG A 61 -8.98 -19.39 -14.13
CA ARG A 61 -9.27 -20.77 -13.75
C ARG A 61 -9.98 -21.40 -14.94
N CYS A 62 -9.25 -22.18 -15.74
CA CYS A 62 -9.89 -23.10 -16.67
C CYS A 62 -10.61 -24.17 -15.83
N CYS A 63 -11.92 -24.01 -15.69
CA CYS A 63 -12.78 -25.16 -15.81
C CYS A 63 -12.82 -25.58 -17.29
#